data_AF-A0A9D6QFN4-F1
#
_entry.id   AF-A0A9D6QFN4-F1
#
_cell.length_a   1.000
_cell.length_b   1.000
_cell.length_c   1.000
_cell.angle_alpha   90.00
_cell.angle_beta   90.00
_cell.angle_gamma   90.00
#
_symmetry.space_group_name_H-M   'P 1'
#
loop_
_entity.id
_entity.type
_entity.pdbx_description
1 polymer ?
#
loop_
_entity_poly.entity_id
_entity_poly.type
_entity_poly.pdbx_seq_one_letter_code
_entity_poly.pdbx_strand_id
1 'polypeptide(L)'
;MAIWRVKFFVLGLLLFVAISAQAQTNFRSNGTGGGTWSSTTTWQVESPNGSNNWIAASSYPTSSSNTIQIRSGDVVTNSISVTIDQTTIDVGGTVTSTFILTLANVPNALTVNGTLSVSGVGTVTSPAAADLVINGTYIHARNSGTIPPATWNSGSLCSITGMTSSTPSGLNPPGGFSKFNWNCPGQTDVAYFAGNLTSVASDLTISSTNGQQILFATGPAGPNLTIGGNLQIDGNSRIGIVTSGTGGIVNVAGDFNYNSTNATGSQLKTTGDYTINVSGNFNMNSPGGSLIFSGGSGTTGTLTRQALNFIPTPVQYRPLLTLRSAHPLL
;
A
#
# COMPACT_ATOMS: atom_id res chain seq x y z
N MET A 1 94.05 19.08 -13.99
CA MET A 1 93.13 19.08 -15.15
C MET A 1 92.06 18.04 -14.86
N ALA A 2 90.83 18.49 -14.60
CA ALA A 2 89.72 17.67 -14.12
C ALA A 2 88.97 17.01 -15.29
N ILE A 3 88.55 15.74 -15.17
CA ILE A 3 87.47 15.16 -15.99
C ILE A 3 86.54 14.30 -15.12
N TRP A 4 85.25 14.49 -15.40
CA TRP A 4 84.04 14.26 -14.62
C TRP A 4 83.65 12.79 -14.30
N ARG A 5 82.98 12.61 -13.15
CA ARG A 5 82.06 11.50 -12.90
C ARG A 5 80.63 11.96 -13.21
N VAL A 6 80.03 11.43 -14.27
CA VAL A 6 78.61 11.64 -14.60
C VAL A 6 77.76 10.81 -13.64
N LYS A 7 76.98 11.45 -12.77
CA LYS A 7 75.92 10.81 -12.00
C LYS A 7 74.62 11.00 -12.77
N PHE A 8 74.06 9.92 -13.31
CA PHE A 8 72.69 9.91 -13.83
C PHE A 8 71.71 10.06 -12.65
N PHE A 9 71.07 11.22 -12.55
CA PHE A 9 69.90 11.42 -11.72
C PHE A 9 68.67 11.03 -12.55
N VAL A 10 68.09 9.86 -12.29
CA VAL A 10 66.78 9.50 -12.83
C VAL A 10 65.74 10.17 -11.92
N LEU A 11 65.19 11.30 -12.38
CA LEU A 11 64.07 11.96 -11.72
C LEU A 11 62.78 11.31 -12.23
N GLY A 12 62.25 10.34 -11.49
CA GLY A 12 60.95 9.74 -11.77
C GLY A 12 59.82 10.74 -11.46
N LEU A 13 59.13 11.22 -12.49
CA LEU A 13 57.92 12.03 -12.35
C LEU A 13 56.76 11.11 -11.92
N LEU A 14 56.46 11.08 -10.62
CA LEU A 14 55.25 10.47 -10.07
C LEU A 14 54.04 11.34 -10.47
N LEU A 15 53.33 10.92 -11.52
CA LEU A 15 52.05 11.50 -11.92
C LEU A 15 50.98 11.05 -10.91
N PHE A 16 50.70 11.89 -9.91
CA PHE A 16 49.55 11.69 -9.02
C PHE A 16 48.27 11.98 -9.81
N VAL A 17 47.57 10.93 -10.27
CA VAL A 17 46.17 11.07 -10.66
C VAL A 17 45.38 11.20 -9.36
N ALA A 18 45.08 12.43 -8.97
CA ALA A 18 44.11 12.69 -7.92
C ALA A 18 42.73 12.27 -8.44
N ILE A 19 42.30 11.05 -8.11
CA ILE A 19 40.89 10.68 -8.21
C ILE A 19 40.19 11.46 -7.09
N SER A 20 39.66 12.62 -7.41
CA SER A 20 38.72 13.30 -6.52
C SER A 20 37.46 12.46 -6.46
N ALA A 21 37.25 11.72 -5.38
CA ALA A 21 35.91 11.26 -5.03
C ALA A 21 35.06 12.52 -4.81
N GLN A 22 34.16 12.83 -5.74
CA GLN A 22 33.17 13.88 -5.49
C GLN A 22 32.32 13.39 -4.31
N ALA A 23 32.37 14.12 -3.20
CA ALA A 23 31.53 13.83 -2.05
C ALA A 23 30.07 13.83 -2.51
N GLN A 24 29.33 12.78 -2.18
CA GLN A 24 27.89 12.73 -2.43
C GLN A 24 27.23 13.92 -1.73
N THR A 25 26.34 14.64 -2.42
CA THR A 25 25.67 15.82 -1.86
C THR A 25 24.24 15.51 -1.45
N ASN A 26 23.75 16.23 -0.44
CA ASN A 26 22.37 16.16 0.01
C ASN A 26 21.46 16.94 -0.95
N PHE A 27 20.30 16.38 -1.27
CA PHE A 27 19.27 17.01 -2.08
C PHE A 27 17.97 17.14 -1.29
N ARG A 28 17.22 18.19 -1.60
CA ARG A 28 15.83 18.30 -1.15
C ARG A 28 14.96 18.99 -2.18
N SER A 29 13.66 18.74 -2.16
CA SER A 29 12.71 19.52 -2.95
C SER A 29 12.74 21.01 -2.53
N ASN A 30 12.54 21.91 -3.48
CA ASN A 30 12.84 23.33 -3.32
C ASN A 30 11.86 24.11 -2.41
N GLY A 31 10.75 23.51 -1.96
CA GLY A 31 9.75 24.14 -1.12
C GLY A 31 8.79 25.10 -1.85
N THR A 32 8.70 25.03 -3.18
CA THR A 32 7.80 25.89 -3.98
C THR A 32 6.62 25.12 -4.60
N GLY A 33 6.23 23.99 -4.03
CA GLY A 33 5.11 23.15 -4.50
C GLY A 33 5.53 21.91 -5.30
N GLY A 34 6.84 21.70 -5.52
CA GLY A 34 7.38 20.54 -6.22
C GLY A 34 7.53 20.70 -7.74
N GLY A 35 7.33 19.62 -8.50
CA GLY A 35 7.57 19.56 -9.94
C GLY A 35 7.97 18.15 -10.41
N THR A 36 8.48 18.02 -11.63
CA THR A 36 8.94 16.70 -12.12
C THR A 36 10.29 16.34 -11.52
N TRP A 37 10.50 15.06 -11.20
CA TRP A 37 11.75 14.57 -10.60
C TRP A 37 12.96 14.95 -11.44
N SER A 38 12.86 14.87 -12.77
CA SER A 38 13.95 15.18 -13.69
C SER A 38 14.21 16.69 -13.90
N SER A 39 13.38 17.58 -13.34
CA SER A 39 13.58 19.03 -13.45
C SER A 39 14.51 19.52 -12.36
N THR A 40 15.59 20.20 -12.73
CA THR A 40 16.53 20.81 -11.77
C THR A 40 15.86 21.89 -10.93
N THR A 41 14.82 22.55 -11.44
CA THR A 41 14.06 23.57 -10.69
C THR A 41 13.28 22.99 -9.51
N THR A 42 13.02 21.69 -9.49
CA THR A 42 12.35 21.01 -8.35
C THR A 42 13.28 20.86 -7.15
N TRP A 43 14.59 20.98 -7.34
CA TRP A 43 15.58 20.58 -6.33
C TRP A 43 16.48 21.73 -5.88
N GLN A 44 16.84 21.65 -4.60
CA GLN A 44 18.01 22.32 -4.05
C GLN A 44 19.05 21.27 -3.67
N VAL A 45 20.32 21.65 -3.74
CA VAL A 45 21.45 20.84 -3.30
C VAL A 45 22.18 21.58 -2.18
N GLU A 46 22.69 20.84 -1.20
CA GLU A 46 23.54 21.43 -0.18
C GLU A 46 24.84 21.95 -0.80
N SER A 47 25.20 23.19 -0.47
CA SER A 47 26.41 23.83 -0.99
C SER A 47 27.66 23.03 -0.58
N PRO A 48 28.62 22.80 -1.50
CA PRO A 48 29.87 22.07 -1.21
C PRO A 48 30.72 22.67 -0.09
N ASN A 49 30.48 23.92 0.28
CA ASN A 49 31.18 24.61 1.36
C ASN A 49 30.63 24.28 2.77
N GLY A 50 29.63 23.40 2.86
CA GLY A 50 29.11 22.77 4.08
C GLY A 50 28.68 23.72 5.17
N SER A 51 27.36 23.97 5.31
CA SER A 51 26.70 24.49 6.53
C SER A 51 25.21 24.76 6.27
N ASN A 52 24.40 23.75 5.89
CA ASN A 52 22.95 23.93 5.66
C ASN A 52 22.57 25.03 4.63
N ASN A 53 23.51 25.44 3.76
CA ASN A 53 23.23 26.41 2.72
C ASN A 53 22.69 25.68 1.48
N TRP A 54 21.43 25.92 1.14
CA TRP A 54 20.76 25.25 0.04
C TRP A 54 20.71 26.15 -1.18
N ILE A 55 21.35 25.71 -2.25
CA ILE A 55 21.40 26.42 -3.53
C ILE A 55 20.59 25.68 -4.58
N ALA A 56 20.25 26.36 -5.68
CA ALA A 56 19.59 25.72 -6.81
C ALA A 56 20.45 24.55 -7.33
N ALA A 57 19.81 23.40 -7.55
CA ALA A 57 20.51 22.25 -8.09
C ALA A 57 20.77 22.42 -9.60
N SER A 58 21.91 21.93 -10.09
CA SER A 58 22.21 21.83 -11.53
C SER A 58 21.89 20.45 -12.12
N SER A 59 21.46 19.51 -11.28
CA SER A 59 21.03 18.16 -11.64
C SER A 59 19.86 17.74 -10.74
N TYR A 60 19.16 16.67 -11.10
CA TYR A 60 18.21 16.01 -10.19
C TYR A 60 18.91 14.90 -9.40
N PRO A 61 18.40 14.53 -8.21
CA PRO A 61 18.99 13.48 -7.40
C PRO A 61 18.68 12.08 -7.92
N THR A 62 19.62 11.18 -7.66
CA THR A 62 19.52 9.73 -7.94
C THR A 62 20.15 8.96 -6.77
N SER A 63 20.31 7.65 -6.88
CA SER A 63 21.03 6.83 -5.89
C SER A 63 22.52 7.19 -5.74
N SER A 64 23.07 8.09 -6.56
CA SER A 64 24.41 8.65 -6.33
C SER A 64 24.43 9.83 -5.36
N SER A 65 23.27 10.41 -5.01
CA SER A 65 23.13 11.45 -3.99
C SER A 65 23.34 10.89 -2.58
N ASN A 66 23.70 11.73 -1.61
CA ASN A 66 23.88 11.29 -0.23
C ASN A 66 22.53 11.03 0.44
N THR A 67 21.66 12.05 0.46
CA THR A 67 20.27 11.94 0.92
C THR A 67 19.35 12.68 -0.04
N ILE A 68 18.08 12.27 -0.08
CA ILE A 68 17.05 12.93 -0.89
C ILE A 68 15.84 13.19 0.00
N GLN A 69 15.48 14.46 0.20
CA GLN A 69 14.33 14.85 1.01
C GLN A 69 13.21 15.45 0.15
N ILE A 70 12.00 14.91 0.25
CA ILE A 70 10.80 15.52 -0.33
C ILE A 70 10.06 16.21 0.82
N ARG A 71 10.08 17.55 0.81
CA ARG A 71 9.60 18.39 1.91
C ARG A 71 8.08 18.45 1.96
N SER A 72 7.56 18.77 3.15
CA SER A 72 6.14 19.09 3.35
C SER A 72 5.64 20.16 2.36
N GLY A 73 4.50 19.90 1.72
CA GLY A 73 3.86 20.82 0.77
C GLY A 73 4.33 20.67 -0.68
N ASP A 74 5.43 19.95 -0.93
CA ASP A 74 5.90 19.68 -2.28
C ASP A 74 5.31 18.39 -2.85
N VAL A 75 4.94 18.42 -4.12
CA VAL A 75 4.55 17.24 -4.91
C VAL A 75 5.58 16.98 -5.99
N VAL A 76 6.39 15.93 -5.83
CA VAL A 76 7.40 15.53 -6.81
C VAL A 76 6.85 14.41 -7.69
N THR A 77 6.81 14.62 -9.00
CA THR A 77 6.31 13.62 -9.96
C THR A 77 7.47 12.88 -10.63
N ASN A 78 7.61 11.58 -10.37
CA ASN A 78 8.53 10.74 -11.12
C ASN A 78 7.88 10.25 -12.43
N SER A 79 8.36 10.78 -13.55
CA SER A 79 7.94 10.43 -14.91
C SER A 79 9.06 9.80 -15.75
N ILE A 80 10.15 9.38 -15.12
CA ILE A 80 11.31 8.73 -15.77
C ILE A 80 11.69 7.45 -15.02
N SER A 81 12.55 6.62 -15.61
CA SER A 81 13.21 5.57 -14.83
C SER A 81 14.29 6.21 -13.98
N VAL A 82 14.17 6.13 -12.66
CA VAL A 82 15.18 6.65 -11.74
C VAL A 82 15.44 5.63 -10.64
N THR A 83 16.71 5.49 -10.27
CA THR A 83 17.11 4.74 -9.06
C THR A 83 17.40 5.75 -7.96
N ILE A 84 16.90 5.50 -6.76
CA ILE A 84 17.06 6.35 -5.59
C ILE A 84 17.62 5.56 -4.42
N ASP A 85 18.22 6.28 -3.49
CA ASP A 85 18.73 5.77 -2.22
C ASP A 85 18.51 6.85 -1.14
N GLN A 86 18.50 6.44 0.14
CA GLN A 86 18.39 7.28 1.33
C GLN A 86 17.37 8.42 1.16
N THR A 87 16.20 8.07 0.64
CA THR A 87 15.15 9.02 0.32
C THR A 87 14.14 9.09 1.46
N THR A 88 13.76 10.29 1.86
CA THR A 88 12.70 10.53 2.83
C THR A 88 11.62 11.41 2.22
N ILE A 89 10.37 10.94 2.25
CA ILE A 89 9.19 11.76 1.97
C ILE A 89 8.66 12.24 3.31
N ASP A 90 8.82 13.53 3.61
CA ASP A 90 8.37 14.12 4.88
C ASP A 90 6.84 14.09 5.00
N VAL A 91 6.33 14.21 6.23
CA VAL A 91 4.90 14.42 6.47
C VAL A 91 4.43 15.63 5.65
N GLY A 92 3.33 15.48 4.90
CA GLY A 92 2.82 16.51 3.99
C GLY A 92 3.53 16.60 2.64
N GLY A 93 4.66 15.92 2.44
CA GLY A 93 5.32 15.76 1.14
C GLY A 93 4.68 14.63 0.34
N THR A 94 4.73 14.71 -0.99
CA THR A 94 4.18 13.68 -1.87
C THR A 94 5.13 13.33 -3.00
N VAL A 95 5.32 12.03 -3.25
CA VAL A 95 5.86 11.53 -4.52
C VAL A 95 4.75 10.85 -5.31
N THR A 96 4.55 11.26 -6.55
CA THR A 96 3.70 10.55 -7.52
C THR A 96 4.58 9.88 -8.56
N SER A 97 4.65 8.56 -8.57
CA SER A 97 5.39 7.79 -9.58
C SER A 97 4.45 7.31 -10.68
N THR A 98 4.61 7.89 -11.88
CA THR A 98 3.93 7.44 -13.11
C THR A 98 4.80 6.51 -13.96
N PHE A 99 6.08 6.38 -13.59
CA PHE A 99 7.04 5.47 -14.22
C PHE A 99 7.83 4.68 -13.17
N ILE A 100 8.89 3.98 -13.60
CA ILE A 100 9.68 3.08 -12.75
C ILE A 100 10.50 3.88 -11.73
N LEU A 101 10.26 3.62 -10.44
CA LEU A 101 11.08 4.06 -9.32
C LEU A 101 11.80 2.83 -8.74
N THR A 102 13.12 2.77 -8.91
CA THR A 102 13.93 1.67 -8.37
C THR A 102 14.58 2.10 -7.07
N LEU A 103 14.47 1.28 -6.03
CA LEU A 103 15.21 1.47 -4.80
C LEU A 103 16.58 0.80 -4.94
N ALA A 104 17.65 1.49 -4.54
CA ALA A 104 18.97 0.89 -4.46
C ALA A 104 18.96 -0.30 -3.48
N ASN A 105 19.75 -1.32 -3.77
CA ASN A 105 19.80 -2.55 -2.97
C ASN A 105 20.64 -2.36 -1.69
N VAL A 106 20.19 -1.44 -0.83
CA VAL A 106 20.83 -1.04 0.42
C VAL A 106 19.77 -0.75 1.50
N PRO A 107 20.13 -0.83 2.80
CA PRO A 107 19.22 -0.45 3.88
C PRO A 107 18.77 1.01 3.80
N ASN A 108 17.61 1.32 4.36
CA ASN A 108 17.03 2.67 4.42
C ASN A 108 16.83 3.37 3.05
N ALA A 109 16.59 2.60 1.98
CA ALA A 109 16.48 3.15 0.63
C ALA A 109 15.34 4.18 0.47
N LEU A 110 14.18 3.93 1.09
CA LEU A 110 13.05 4.87 1.07
C LEU A 110 12.21 4.81 2.36
N THR A 111 12.05 5.97 3.01
CA THR A 111 11.12 6.19 4.12
C THR A 111 9.99 7.12 3.69
N VAL A 112 8.73 6.67 3.86
CA VAL A 112 7.52 7.42 3.48
C VAL A 112 6.77 7.86 4.74
N ASN A 113 7.03 9.10 5.20
CA ASN A 113 6.24 9.75 6.26
C ASN A 113 5.04 10.51 5.71
N GLY A 114 5.15 11.01 4.47
CA GLY A 114 4.07 11.64 3.71
C GLY A 114 3.31 10.64 2.84
N THR A 115 3.22 10.94 1.54
CA THR A 115 2.49 10.11 0.57
C THR A 115 3.38 9.61 -0.57
N LEU A 116 3.31 8.31 -0.85
CA LEU A 116 3.81 7.72 -2.09
C LEU A 116 2.63 7.21 -2.92
N SER A 117 2.37 7.85 -4.05
CA SER A 117 1.31 7.45 -4.99
C SER A 117 1.92 6.82 -6.24
N VAL A 118 1.40 5.66 -6.65
CA VAL A 118 1.85 4.93 -7.83
C VAL A 118 0.68 4.83 -8.81
N SER A 119 0.83 5.43 -9.98
CA SER A 119 -0.25 5.57 -10.96
C SER A 119 0.18 5.27 -12.39
N GLY A 120 -0.78 5.14 -13.30
CA GLY A 120 -0.52 4.82 -14.70
C GLY A 120 0.26 3.51 -14.85
N VAL A 121 1.45 3.58 -15.46
CA VAL A 121 2.35 2.43 -15.62
C VAL A 121 3.45 2.36 -14.55
N GLY A 122 3.44 3.27 -13.57
CA GLY A 122 4.51 3.41 -12.59
C GLY A 122 4.65 2.24 -11.64
N THR A 123 5.88 1.83 -11.34
CA THR A 123 6.18 0.72 -10.42
C THR A 123 7.22 1.15 -9.40
N VAL A 124 7.17 0.56 -8.21
CA VAL A 124 8.24 0.69 -7.22
C VAL A 124 8.94 -0.66 -7.14
N THR A 125 10.20 -0.69 -7.57
CA THR A 125 11.01 -1.91 -7.54
C THR A 125 11.86 -1.88 -6.27
N SER A 126 11.57 -2.78 -5.33
CA SER A 126 12.32 -2.94 -4.07
C SER A 126 13.08 -4.27 -4.10
N PRO A 127 14.40 -4.26 -4.34
CA PRO A 127 15.26 -5.42 -4.16
C PRO A 127 15.20 -5.99 -2.74
N ALA A 128 15.66 -7.23 -2.55
CA ALA A 128 15.54 -7.94 -1.28
C ALA A 128 16.22 -7.24 -0.09
N ALA A 129 17.32 -6.49 -0.32
CA ALA A 129 17.99 -5.74 0.73
C ALA A 129 17.57 -4.27 0.81
N ALA A 130 16.64 -3.83 -0.04
CA ALA A 130 16.12 -2.47 0.00
C ALA A 130 15.01 -2.35 1.05
N ASP A 131 15.24 -1.53 2.07
CA ASP A 131 14.20 -1.22 3.05
C ASP A 131 13.30 -0.11 2.51
N LEU A 132 12.05 -0.47 2.21
CA LEU A 132 10.94 0.46 2.05
C LEU A 132 10.13 0.50 3.34
N VAL A 133 10.08 1.65 3.99
CA VAL A 133 9.32 1.86 5.24
C VAL A 133 8.18 2.83 4.97
N ILE A 134 6.94 2.41 5.28
CA ILE A 134 5.75 3.25 5.19
C ILE A 134 5.28 3.62 6.59
N ASN A 135 5.38 4.91 6.92
CA ASN A 135 4.81 5.52 8.12
C ASN A 135 3.52 6.31 7.81
N GLY A 136 3.45 6.89 6.60
CA GLY A 136 2.32 7.67 6.11
C GLY A 136 1.41 6.84 5.20
N THR A 137 1.19 7.32 3.97
CA THR A 137 0.24 6.71 3.02
C THR A 137 0.93 6.21 1.77
N TYR A 138 0.60 4.98 1.37
CA TYR A 138 0.84 4.47 0.02
C TYR A 138 -0.48 4.41 -0.74
N ILE A 139 -0.50 4.95 -1.96
CA ILE A 139 -1.66 4.92 -2.84
C ILE A 139 -1.33 4.08 -4.08
N HIS A 140 -2.11 3.03 -4.28
CA HIS A 140 -2.11 2.25 -5.51
C HIS A 140 -3.18 2.79 -6.47
N ALA A 141 -2.82 3.82 -7.24
CA ALA A 141 -3.68 4.54 -8.17
C ALA A 141 -3.54 4.03 -9.62
N ARG A 142 -3.41 2.71 -9.79
CA ARG A 142 -3.35 2.04 -11.09
C ARG A 142 -4.09 0.70 -11.09
N ASN A 143 -4.41 0.22 -12.29
CA ASN A 143 -4.93 -1.12 -12.49
C ASN A 143 -3.77 -2.13 -12.57
N SER A 144 -3.94 -3.30 -11.97
CA SER A 144 -2.89 -4.33 -11.88
C SER A 144 -1.59 -3.80 -11.24
N GLY A 145 -0.49 -4.53 -11.43
CA GLY A 145 0.81 -4.20 -10.84
C GLY A 145 0.96 -4.74 -9.43
N THR A 146 2.05 -4.34 -8.78
CA THR A 146 2.48 -4.89 -7.49
C THR A 146 2.50 -3.78 -6.46
N ILE A 147 1.87 -4.01 -5.30
CA ILE A 147 2.16 -3.25 -4.09
C ILE A 147 3.57 -3.66 -3.64
N PRO A 148 4.54 -2.74 -3.56
CA PRO A 148 5.92 -3.10 -3.26
C PRO A 148 6.03 -3.75 -1.87
N PRO A 149 6.93 -4.73 -1.68
CA PRO A 149 7.22 -5.23 -0.35
C PRO A 149 7.77 -4.08 0.49
N ALA A 150 7.19 -3.88 1.67
CA ALA A 150 7.50 -2.78 2.57
C ALA A 150 7.22 -3.18 4.02
N THR A 151 7.87 -2.48 4.94
CA THR A 151 7.50 -2.47 6.36
C THR A 151 6.41 -1.42 6.57
N TRP A 152 5.24 -1.86 7.04
CA TRP A 152 4.08 -1.00 7.30
C TRP A 152 3.99 -0.68 8.79
N ASN A 153 4.47 0.49 9.20
CA ASN A 153 4.46 0.87 10.61
C ASN A 153 3.07 1.26 11.10
N SER A 154 2.88 1.21 12.41
CA SER A 154 1.60 1.57 13.05
C SER A 154 1.12 2.95 12.61
N GLY A 155 -0.14 3.05 12.24
CA GLY A 155 -0.75 4.29 11.73
C GLY A 155 -0.66 4.46 10.21
N SER A 156 0.23 3.73 9.52
CA SER A 156 0.34 3.80 8.06
C SER A 156 -0.90 3.25 7.34
N LEU A 157 -1.12 3.72 6.12
CA LEU A 157 -2.26 3.35 5.27
C LEU A 157 -1.81 2.84 3.90
N CYS A 158 -2.25 1.64 3.54
CA CYS A 158 -2.30 1.17 2.15
C CYS A 158 -3.69 1.47 1.56
N SER A 159 -3.76 2.30 0.51
CA SER A 159 -5.02 2.67 -0.15
C SER A 159 -5.01 2.23 -1.61
N ILE A 160 -5.90 1.32 -1.99
CA ILE A 160 -6.10 0.90 -3.38
C ILE A 160 -7.21 1.76 -3.98
N THR A 161 -6.89 2.52 -5.03
CA THR A 161 -7.83 3.47 -5.64
C THR A 161 -7.99 3.29 -7.14
N GLY A 162 -6.97 2.76 -7.82
CA GLY A 162 -6.94 2.70 -9.29
C GLY A 162 -7.27 1.35 -9.91
N MET A 163 -7.66 0.34 -9.12
CA MET A 163 -8.04 -0.96 -9.67
C MET A 163 -9.30 -0.82 -10.53
N THR A 164 -9.26 -1.37 -11.74
CA THR A 164 -10.42 -1.44 -12.65
C THR A 164 -10.81 -2.90 -12.90
N SER A 165 -9.94 -3.67 -13.54
CA SER A 165 -10.24 -5.04 -13.99
C SER A 165 -9.30 -6.11 -13.42
N SER A 166 -8.19 -5.72 -12.79
CA SER A 166 -7.14 -6.66 -12.40
C SER A 166 -6.64 -6.34 -11.00
N THR A 167 -6.73 -7.33 -10.12
CA THR A 167 -6.33 -7.18 -8.71
C THR A 167 -4.82 -6.98 -8.63
N PRO A 168 -4.33 -5.99 -7.85
CA PRO A 168 -2.89 -5.84 -7.64
C PRO A 168 -2.33 -7.03 -6.84
N SER A 169 -1.09 -7.40 -7.13
CA SER A 169 -0.33 -8.34 -6.31
C SER A 169 0.30 -7.61 -5.10
N GLY A 170 0.96 -8.36 -4.21
CA GLY A 170 1.61 -7.77 -3.02
C GLY A 170 0.64 -7.48 -1.86
N LEU A 171 -0.52 -8.12 -1.83
CA LEU A 171 -1.52 -8.01 -0.74
C LEU A 171 -1.10 -8.70 0.56
N ASN A 172 0.11 -9.28 0.62
CA ASN A 172 0.66 -9.96 1.80
C ASN A 172 2.08 -9.46 2.11
N PRO A 173 2.26 -8.18 2.44
CA PRO A 173 3.59 -7.69 2.80
C PRO A 173 4.08 -8.38 4.09
N PRO A 174 5.40 -8.50 4.28
CA PRO A 174 5.95 -8.97 5.55
C PRO A 174 5.40 -8.19 6.74
N GLY A 175 4.86 -8.88 7.75
CA GLY A 175 4.24 -8.26 8.92
C GLY A 175 2.81 -7.73 8.74
N GLY A 176 2.25 -7.80 7.53
CA GLY A 176 0.90 -7.32 7.23
C GLY A 176 0.81 -5.80 7.03
N PHE A 177 -0.40 -5.33 6.70
CA PHE A 177 -0.66 -3.89 6.63
C PHE A 177 -1.03 -3.33 8.01
N SER A 178 -0.75 -2.05 8.26
CA SER A 178 -1.30 -1.35 9.43
C SER A 178 -2.79 -1.05 9.23
N LYS A 179 -3.13 -0.16 8.30
CA LYS A 179 -4.50 0.07 7.83
C LYS A 179 -4.58 -0.25 6.34
N PHE A 180 -5.71 -0.80 5.91
CA PHE A 180 -5.95 -1.09 4.50
C PHE A 180 -7.30 -0.52 4.06
N ASN A 181 -7.29 0.25 2.97
CA ASN A 181 -8.48 0.81 2.37
C ASN A 181 -8.60 0.38 0.90
N TRP A 182 -9.78 -0.08 0.51
CA TRP A 182 -10.16 -0.31 -0.87
C TRP A 182 -11.23 0.70 -1.28
N ASN A 183 -10.88 1.60 -2.21
CA ASN A 183 -11.78 2.63 -2.71
C ASN A 183 -11.61 2.77 -4.23
N CYS A 184 -12.13 1.79 -4.97
CA CYS A 184 -12.01 1.70 -6.43
C CYS A 184 -13.36 1.97 -7.11
N PRO A 185 -13.77 3.25 -7.25
CA PRO A 185 -15.00 3.61 -7.95
C PRO A 185 -14.95 3.32 -9.47
N GLY A 186 -13.77 3.05 -10.03
CA GLY A 186 -13.58 2.61 -11.42
C GLY A 186 -13.58 1.10 -11.60
N GLN A 187 -13.84 0.30 -10.57
CA GLN A 187 -13.81 -1.16 -10.64
C GLN A 187 -14.89 -1.69 -11.60
N THR A 188 -14.49 -2.55 -12.53
CA THR A 188 -15.34 -3.18 -13.54
C THR A 188 -15.38 -4.70 -13.42
N ASP A 189 -14.44 -5.32 -12.71
CA ASP A 189 -14.39 -6.77 -12.48
C ASP A 189 -14.26 -7.13 -11.00
N VAL A 190 -14.38 -8.43 -10.69
CA VAL A 190 -14.16 -8.95 -9.35
C VAL A 190 -12.68 -8.77 -8.96
N ALA A 191 -12.44 -8.26 -7.76
CA ALA A 191 -11.11 -8.26 -7.16
C ALA A 191 -10.88 -9.60 -6.45
N TYR A 192 -9.95 -10.41 -6.93
CA TYR A 192 -9.62 -11.71 -6.37
C TYR A 192 -8.40 -11.58 -5.45
N PHE A 193 -8.61 -11.54 -4.14
CA PHE A 193 -7.50 -11.54 -3.19
C PHE A 193 -6.86 -12.92 -3.10
N ALA A 194 -7.60 -13.99 -3.43
CA ALA A 194 -7.09 -15.37 -3.50
C ALA A 194 -6.35 -15.82 -2.23
N GLY A 195 -6.81 -15.37 -1.06
CA GLY A 195 -6.20 -15.66 0.24
C GLY A 195 -4.94 -14.85 0.57
N ASN A 196 -4.53 -13.91 -0.31
CA ASN A 196 -3.29 -13.16 -0.12
C ASN A 196 -3.38 -12.11 0.99
N LEU A 197 -4.52 -11.46 1.20
CA LEU A 197 -4.67 -10.55 2.34
C LEU A 197 -4.87 -11.37 3.61
N THR A 198 -3.82 -11.50 4.42
CA THR A 198 -3.81 -12.33 5.64
C THR A 198 -3.89 -11.52 6.94
N SER A 199 -3.40 -10.28 6.95
CA SER A 199 -3.33 -9.46 8.17
C SER A 199 -3.45 -7.97 7.90
N VAL A 200 -4.31 -7.33 8.69
CA VAL A 200 -4.44 -5.88 8.83
C VAL A 200 -4.45 -5.56 10.33
N ALA A 201 -3.42 -4.87 10.83
CA ALA A 201 -3.22 -4.68 12.27
C ALA A 201 -4.27 -3.75 12.91
N SER A 202 -4.87 -2.85 12.12
CA SER A 202 -5.94 -1.94 12.52
C SER A 202 -7.18 -2.18 11.64
N ASP A 203 -7.79 -1.11 11.10
CA ASP A 203 -9.03 -1.21 10.34
C ASP A 203 -8.80 -1.66 8.88
N LEU A 204 -9.69 -2.54 8.42
CA LEU A 204 -9.89 -2.84 7.00
C LEU A 204 -11.18 -2.14 6.53
N THR A 205 -11.03 -1.18 5.63
CA THR A 205 -12.15 -0.43 5.06
C THR A 205 -12.33 -0.73 3.58
N ILE A 206 -13.55 -1.07 3.17
CA ILE A 206 -13.95 -1.24 1.77
C ILE A 206 -15.02 -0.19 1.49
N SER A 207 -14.60 0.91 0.88
CA SER A 207 -15.41 2.12 0.67
C SER A 207 -16.15 2.12 -0.66
N SER A 208 -15.55 1.54 -1.70
CA SER A 208 -16.17 1.41 -3.01
C SER A 208 -15.55 0.28 -3.81
N THR A 209 -16.39 -0.58 -4.35
CA THR A 209 -16.04 -1.56 -5.39
C THR A 209 -16.79 -1.26 -6.69
N ASN A 210 -17.40 -0.07 -6.80
CA ASN A 210 -18.30 0.31 -7.90
C ASN A 210 -19.43 -0.71 -8.15
N GLY A 211 -19.90 -1.39 -7.10
CA GLY A 211 -20.90 -2.44 -7.18
C GLY A 211 -20.40 -3.80 -7.66
N GLN A 212 -19.10 -3.92 -7.97
CA GLN A 212 -18.42 -5.19 -8.17
C GLN A 212 -18.08 -5.84 -6.82
N GLN A 213 -17.41 -7.00 -6.84
CA GLN A 213 -17.11 -7.76 -5.62
C GLN A 213 -15.60 -7.76 -5.33
N ILE A 214 -15.23 -7.71 -4.05
CA ILE A 214 -13.94 -8.24 -3.58
C ILE A 214 -14.18 -9.65 -3.05
N LEU A 215 -13.45 -10.62 -3.57
CA LEU A 215 -13.49 -12.00 -3.12
C LEU A 215 -12.21 -12.33 -2.35
N PHE A 216 -12.33 -12.57 -1.05
CA PHE A 216 -11.19 -12.81 -0.17
C PHE A 216 -10.45 -14.11 -0.49
N ALA A 217 -11.14 -15.19 -0.85
CA ALA A 217 -10.50 -16.40 -1.39
C ALA A 217 -11.32 -17.09 -2.49
N THR A 218 -10.60 -17.77 -3.37
CA THR A 218 -11.13 -18.44 -4.58
C THR A 218 -10.95 -19.96 -4.59
N GLY A 219 -10.23 -20.55 -3.62
CA GLY A 219 -9.81 -21.96 -3.62
C GLY A 219 -10.09 -22.71 -2.31
N PRO A 220 -9.69 -24.00 -2.20
CA PRO A 220 -10.11 -24.89 -1.12
C PRO A 220 -9.66 -24.44 0.28
N ALA A 221 -8.53 -23.75 0.36
CA ALA A 221 -8.13 -23.01 1.55
C ALA A 221 -8.84 -21.64 1.51
N GLY A 222 -9.83 -21.43 2.39
CA GLY A 222 -10.45 -20.13 2.54
C GLY A 222 -9.46 -19.08 3.07
N PRO A 223 -9.85 -17.78 3.17
CA PRO A 223 -8.92 -16.78 3.66
C PRO A 223 -8.58 -17.07 5.14
N ASN A 224 -7.35 -16.80 5.55
CA ASN A 224 -6.98 -16.73 6.97
C ASN A 224 -6.66 -15.27 7.27
N LEU A 225 -7.70 -14.44 7.35
CA LEU A 225 -7.57 -12.99 7.51
C LEU A 225 -7.77 -12.59 8.97
N THR A 226 -6.81 -11.88 9.55
CA THR A 226 -6.95 -11.24 10.87
C THR A 226 -6.95 -9.73 10.73
N ILE A 227 -7.96 -9.09 11.33
CA ILE A 227 -8.18 -7.64 11.37
C ILE A 227 -8.14 -7.23 12.83
N GLY A 228 -7.12 -6.45 13.21
CA GLY A 228 -6.91 -6.02 14.60
C GLY A 228 -7.83 -4.87 15.05
N GLY A 229 -8.48 -4.20 14.10
CA GLY A 229 -9.53 -3.21 14.34
C GLY A 229 -10.87 -3.65 13.76
N ASN A 230 -11.57 -2.69 13.14
CA ASN A 230 -12.89 -2.89 12.55
C ASN A 230 -12.79 -3.40 11.11
N LEU A 231 -13.77 -4.22 10.73
CA LEU A 231 -14.09 -4.49 9.32
C LEU A 231 -15.24 -3.56 8.91
N GLN A 232 -14.97 -2.65 7.99
CA GLN A 232 -15.93 -1.65 7.52
C GLN A 232 -16.25 -1.85 6.04
N ILE A 233 -17.51 -2.06 5.69
CA ILE A 233 -18.00 -2.15 4.31
C ILE A 233 -19.01 -1.04 4.07
N ASP A 234 -18.66 -0.05 3.24
CA ASP A 234 -19.46 1.15 2.98
C ASP A 234 -19.80 1.32 1.50
N GLY A 235 -20.70 2.25 1.20
CA GLY A 235 -20.97 2.72 -0.16
C GLY A 235 -21.51 1.64 -1.10
N ASN A 236 -21.28 1.81 -2.40
CA ASN A 236 -21.64 0.81 -3.40
C ASN A 236 -20.60 -0.32 -3.44
N SER A 237 -20.53 -1.11 -2.37
CA SER A 237 -19.50 -2.14 -2.19
C SER A 237 -20.09 -3.54 -2.03
N ARG A 238 -19.38 -4.57 -2.53
CA ARG A 238 -19.72 -5.97 -2.25
C ARG A 238 -18.48 -6.77 -1.88
N ILE A 239 -18.66 -7.71 -0.96
CA ILE A 239 -17.63 -8.66 -0.56
C ILE A 239 -18.11 -10.11 -0.70
N GLY A 240 -17.15 -11.03 -0.84
CA GLY A 240 -17.30 -12.47 -0.66
C GLY A 240 -16.12 -13.03 0.11
N ILE A 241 -16.35 -14.10 0.87
CA ILE A 241 -15.32 -14.74 1.67
C ILE A 241 -14.71 -15.92 0.91
N VAL A 242 -15.55 -16.82 0.42
CA VAL A 242 -15.13 -18.06 -0.26
C VAL A 242 -16.06 -18.41 -1.42
N THR A 243 -15.52 -18.93 -2.52
CA THR A 243 -16.33 -19.52 -3.60
C THR A 243 -16.39 -21.04 -3.56
N SER A 244 -15.34 -21.68 -3.04
CA SER A 244 -15.23 -23.13 -2.84
C SER A 244 -14.29 -23.42 -1.67
N GLY A 245 -14.32 -24.64 -1.10
CA GLY A 245 -13.41 -25.04 -0.02
C GLY A 245 -14.00 -25.12 1.38
N THR A 246 -13.19 -25.52 2.36
CA THR A 246 -13.59 -25.57 3.78
C THR A 246 -12.66 -24.70 4.60
N GLY A 247 -13.21 -23.89 5.51
CA GLY A 247 -12.42 -23.24 6.55
C GLY A 247 -11.88 -21.86 6.22
N GLY A 248 -12.65 -21.03 5.51
CA GLY A 248 -12.35 -19.59 5.46
C GLY A 248 -12.55 -18.94 6.82
N ILE A 249 -11.56 -18.30 7.40
CA ILE A 249 -11.64 -17.62 8.70
C ILE A 249 -11.30 -16.13 8.52
N VAL A 250 -12.23 -15.28 8.93
CA VAL A 250 -12.01 -13.84 9.10
C VAL A 250 -12.15 -13.51 10.59
N ASN A 251 -11.06 -13.13 11.24
CA ASN A 251 -11.07 -12.68 12.62
C ASN A 251 -11.09 -11.15 12.66
N VAL A 252 -12.08 -10.58 13.35
CA VAL A 252 -12.25 -9.14 13.56
C VAL A 252 -12.18 -8.87 15.06
N ALA A 253 -11.13 -8.17 15.49
CA ALA A 253 -10.95 -7.83 16.90
C ALA A 253 -11.85 -6.65 17.33
N GLY A 254 -12.25 -5.78 16.41
CA GLY A 254 -13.24 -4.74 16.63
C GLY A 254 -14.65 -5.13 16.18
N ASP A 255 -15.36 -4.14 15.66
CA ASP A 255 -16.70 -4.28 15.09
C ASP A 255 -16.64 -4.70 13.62
N PHE A 256 -17.66 -5.46 13.18
CA PHE A 256 -17.97 -5.64 11.77
C PHE A 256 -19.16 -4.73 11.41
N ASN A 257 -18.89 -3.67 10.66
CA ASN A 257 -19.86 -2.70 10.20
C ASN A 257 -20.18 -2.92 8.71
N TYR A 258 -21.43 -3.24 8.41
CA TYR A 258 -21.93 -3.41 7.05
C TYR A 258 -22.93 -2.31 6.70
N ASN A 259 -22.45 -1.27 6.01
CA ASN A 259 -23.23 -0.12 5.54
C ASN A 259 -23.26 -0.02 4.00
N SER A 260 -23.03 -1.13 3.30
CA SER A 260 -23.15 -1.16 1.85
C SER A 260 -24.57 -0.82 1.40
N THR A 261 -24.71 0.05 0.42
CA THR A 261 -25.98 0.42 -0.21
C THR A 261 -26.24 -0.34 -1.52
N ASN A 262 -25.37 -1.32 -1.86
CA ASN A 262 -25.50 -2.07 -3.11
C ASN A 262 -26.73 -3.02 -3.07
N ALA A 263 -27.67 -2.81 -3.99
CA ALA A 263 -28.92 -3.59 -4.06
C ALA A 263 -28.76 -5.08 -4.37
N THR A 264 -27.66 -5.49 -5.02
CA THR A 264 -27.36 -6.91 -5.24
C THR A 264 -26.89 -7.58 -3.95
N GLY A 265 -26.25 -6.81 -3.07
CA GLY A 265 -25.73 -7.27 -1.79
C GLY A 265 -24.44 -8.09 -1.87
N SER A 266 -23.87 -8.35 -0.70
CA SER A 266 -22.68 -9.17 -0.54
C SER A 266 -23.06 -10.63 -0.34
N GLN A 267 -22.72 -11.46 -1.31
CA GLN A 267 -22.82 -12.91 -1.18
C GLN A 267 -21.52 -13.43 -0.60
N LEU A 268 -21.54 -13.80 0.69
CA LEU A 268 -20.34 -14.21 1.42
C LEU A 268 -19.80 -15.56 0.98
N LYS A 269 -20.66 -16.42 0.42
CA LYS A 269 -20.24 -17.69 -0.18
C LYS A 269 -21.05 -18.12 -1.39
N THR A 270 -20.38 -18.85 -2.28
CA THR A 270 -21.03 -19.67 -3.32
C THR A 270 -21.17 -21.11 -2.84
N THR A 271 -20.04 -21.78 -2.59
CA THR A 271 -19.95 -23.09 -1.94
C THR A 271 -18.87 -23.02 -0.86
N GLY A 272 -18.87 -23.98 0.07
CA GLY A 272 -17.83 -24.07 1.09
C GLY A 272 -18.15 -23.43 2.43
N ASP A 273 -17.28 -23.69 3.41
CA ASP A 273 -17.45 -23.21 4.79
C ASP A 273 -16.61 -21.96 5.06
N TYR A 274 -17.19 -21.03 5.80
CA TYR A 274 -16.45 -19.92 6.38
C TYR A 274 -16.95 -19.58 7.78
N THR A 275 -16.09 -18.93 8.56
CA THR A 275 -16.37 -18.35 9.85
C THR A 275 -15.87 -16.91 9.87
N ILE A 276 -16.75 -15.97 10.22
CA ILE A 276 -16.35 -14.62 10.61
C ILE A 276 -16.46 -14.57 12.14
N ASN A 277 -15.34 -14.37 12.82
CA ASN A 277 -15.30 -14.17 14.27
C ASN A 277 -15.23 -12.68 14.56
N VAL A 278 -16.22 -12.14 15.27
CA VAL A 278 -16.27 -10.71 15.64
C VAL A 278 -16.19 -10.59 17.16
N SER A 279 -15.15 -9.93 17.67
CA SER A 279 -14.99 -9.72 19.11
C SER A 279 -15.88 -8.57 19.61
N GLY A 280 -16.04 -7.52 18.78
CA GLY A 280 -16.96 -6.41 19.01
C GLY A 280 -18.39 -6.71 18.53
N ASN A 281 -19.06 -5.70 17.97
CA ASN A 281 -20.41 -5.77 17.45
C ASN A 281 -20.46 -6.06 15.96
N PHE A 282 -21.52 -6.74 15.54
CA PHE A 282 -21.95 -6.70 14.15
C PHE A 282 -23.02 -5.60 14.01
N ASN A 283 -22.73 -4.56 13.24
CA ASN A 283 -23.63 -3.46 12.95
C ASN A 283 -23.99 -3.49 11.46
N MET A 284 -25.29 -3.35 11.15
CA MET A 284 -25.76 -3.31 9.76
C MET A 284 -26.68 -2.11 9.56
N ASN A 285 -26.21 -1.12 8.82
CA ASN A 285 -26.99 0.04 8.39
C ASN A 285 -26.90 0.19 6.87
N SER A 286 -27.54 -0.75 6.17
CA SER A 286 -27.44 -0.94 4.72
C SER A 286 -28.80 -0.74 4.04
N PRO A 287 -29.35 0.48 3.96
CA PRO A 287 -30.62 0.70 3.30
C PRO A 287 -30.54 0.27 1.83
N GLY A 288 -31.39 -0.69 1.44
CA GLY A 288 -31.38 -1.30 0.10
C GLY A 288 -30.29 -2.35 -0.12
N GLY A 289 -29.30 -2.46 0.76
CA GLY A 289 -28.26 -3.49 0.71
C GLY A 289 -28.65 -4.78 1.40
N SER A 290 -28.03 -5.88 0.99
CA SER A 290 -28.18 -7.18 1.67
C SER A 290 -26.82 -7.81 1.97
N LEU A 291 -26.75 -8.59 3.05
CA LEU A 291 -25.62 -9.43 3.42
C LEU A 291 -26.10 -10.88 3.47
N ILE A 292 -25.64 -11.69 2.52
CA ILE A 292 -26.15 -13.04 2.27
C ILE A 292 -25.08 -14.03 2.75
N PHE A 293 -25.38 -14.73 3.86
CA PHE A 293 -24.47 -15.69 4.48
C PHE A 293 -24.34 -17.01 3.69
N SER A 294 -25.29 -17.31 2.80
CA SER A 294 -25.25 -18.52 1.97
C SER A 294 -26.04 -18.33 0.67
N GLY A 295 -25.40 -18.52 -0.48
CA GLY A 295 -26.05 -18.48 -1.80
C GLY A 295 -26.08 -19.80 -2.57
N GLY A 296 -25.56 -20.92 -2.00
CA GLY A 296 -25.49 -22.23 -2.67
C GLY A 296 -25.78 -23.42 -1.73
N SER A 297 -25.77 -24.63 -2.27
CA SER A 297 -26.10 -25.88 -1.55
C SER A 297 -24.98 -26.36 -0.62
N GLY A 298 -25.38 -27.06 0.47
CA GLY A 298 -24.54 -27.89 1.34
C GLY A 298 -23.24 -27.25 1.83
N THR A 299 -23.26 -26.61 3.00
CA THR A 299 -22.13 -26.13 3.87
C THR A 299 -22.62 -24.97 4.75
N THR A 300 -21.90 -24.63 5.82
CA THR A 300 -22.29 -23.61 6.82
C THR A 300 -21.49 -22.31 6.64
N GLY A 301 -22.20 -21.18 6.60
CA GLY A 301 -21.60 -19.85 6.79
C GLY A 301 -21.86 -19.41 8.23
N THR A 302 -20.80 -19.20 9.02
CA THR A 302 -20.92 -18.87 10.44
C THR A 302 -20.47 -17.44 10.69
N LEU A 303 -21.28 -16.67 11.40
CA LEU A 303 -20.86 -15.44 12.04
C LEU A 303 -20.92 -15.66 13.55
N THR A 304 -19.76 -15.67 14.20
CA THR A 304 -19.69 -15.74 15.66
C THR A 304 -19.46 -14.34 16.20
N ARG A 305 -20.06 -14.06 17.36
CA ARG A 305 -19.81 -12.84 18.13
C ARG A 305 -19.55 -13.19 19.59
N GLN A 306 -18.59 -12.53 20.22
CA GLN A 306 -18.26 -12.77 21.62
C GLN A 306 -19.32 -12.18 22.60
N ALA A 307 -20.04 -11.10 22.23
CA ALA A 307 -21.09 -10.48 23.06
C ALA A 307 -22.33 -9.93 22.30
N LEU A 308 -23.45 -10.66 22.38
CA LEU A 308 -24.85 -10.28 22.64
C LEU A 308 -25.53 -8.89 22.42
N ASN A 309 -24.91 -7.75 22.10
CA ASN A 309 -25.66 -6.45 22.13
C ASN A 309 -26.45 -6.18 20.84
N PHE A 310 -27.76 -6.40 20.85
CA PHE A 310 -28.66 -5.74 19.90
C PHE A 310 -29.11 -4.43 20.57
N ILE A 311 -28.70 -3.27 20.04
CA ILE A 311 -29.33 -2.01 20.39
C ILE A 311 -30.36 -1.74 19.28
N PRO A 312 -31.63 -2.18 19.42
CA PRO A 312 -32.67 -1.71 18.53
C PRO A 312 -32.77 -0.20 18.72
N THR A 313 -32.41 0.57 17.69
CA THR A 313 -32.84 1.96 17.62
C THR A 313 -34.38 1.95 17.56
N PRO A 314 -35.08 2.71 18.43
CA PRO A 314 -36.54 2.76 18.37
C PRO A 314 -36.95 3.60 17.16
N VAL A 315 -37.06 2.98 16.00
CA VAL A 315 -37.84 3.49 14.88
C VAL A 315 -38.71 2.34 14.37
N GLN A 316 -40.01 2.42 14.65
CA GLN A 316 -41.01 1.57 14.00
C GLN A 316 -40.97 1.89 12.48
N TYR A 317 -40.90 0.94 11.53
CA TYR A 317 -41.74 -0.24 11.34
C TYR A 317 -41.02 -1.31 10.52
N ARG A 318 -41.25 -2.56 10.96
CA ARG A 318 -41.18 -3.88 10.31
C ARG A 318 -39.81 -4.53 9.97
N PRO A 319 -39.47 -5.63 10.66
CA PRO A 319 -38.22 -6.36 10.51
C PRO A 319 -38.33 -7.41 9.41
N LEU A 320 -37.25 -7.61 8.67
CA LEU A 320 -36.99 -8.92 8.08
C LEU A 320 -35.49 -9.14 7.94
N LEU A 321 -34.80 -9.33 9.08
CA LEU A 321 -33.56 -10.10 9.04
C LEU A 321 -33.96 -11.55 8.75
N THR A 322 -34.02 -11.93 7.47
CA THR A 322 -34.24 -13.32 7.11
C THR A 322 -32.92 -14.07 7.27
N LEU A 323 -32.71 -14.69 8.43
CA LEU A 323 -31.71 -15.77 8.55
C LEU A 323 -32.28 -17.00 7.84
N ARG A 324 -32.06 -17.12 6.52
CA ARG A 324 -32.38 -18.36 5.79
C ARG A 324 -31.24 -19.36 6.03
N SER A 325 -31.44 -20.36 6.88
CA SER A 325 -30.68 -21.59 6.77
C SER A 325 -31.24 -22.38 5.59
N ALA A 326 -30.49 -22.47 4.49
CA ALA A 326 -30.83 -23.38 3.41
C ALA A 326 -30.33 -24.78 3.77
N HIS A 327 -31.14 -25.55 4.50
CA HIS A 327 -31.01 -27.00 4.48
C HIS A 327 -32.38 -27.67 4.34
N PRO A 328 -32.62 -28.46 3.28
CA PRO A 328 -33.79 -29.30 3.20
C PRO A 328 -33.61 -30.49 4.14
N LEU A 329 -34.60 -30.70 5.00
CA LEU A 329 -34.78 -31.96 5.72
C LEU A 329 -35.04 -33.07 4.69
N LEU A 330 -34.21 -34.10 4.71
CA LEU A 330 -34.58 -35.48 4.39
C LEU A 330 -34.39 -36.30 5.66
#